data_AF-A0A239NDU4-F1
#
_entry.id   AF-A0A239NDU4-F1
#
_cell.length_a   1.000
_cell.length_b   1.000
_cell.length_c   1.000
_cell.angle_alpha   90.00
_cell.angle_beta   90.00
_cell.angle_gamma   90.00
#
_symmetry.space_group_name_H-M   'P 1'
#
loop_
_entity.id
_entity.type
_entity.pdbx_description
1 polymer ?
#
loop_
_entity_poly.entity_id
_entity_poly.type
_entity_poly.pdbx_seq_one_letter_code
_entity_poly.pdbx_strand_id
1 'polypeptide(L)'
;MDDERWAGWPEPWAGTDADMRTVVGAVPQEVKDGFKYDEIPWQRFPHFYGPGEEIPGRLATLASQDAEAARRALGELWENLHHQGSTIAVAALAVPFLLRIATTGAPRLRASTLRLVAEIARCQHFGDGRREGLLQVAEDPEDAEGTTMCPVDWTIQAARAAITADLHLLFPFLPNPDPEVRSATAFVLATATGEMPRISSALHSRLAVEDDPAVRVSLILAIAQLAREDQDEHAPAWARALWSDAVQPLETRVGAALAWLCLVDDPVPDELRTLLTDPCTDQLNELFQRVPWLPPVDYYGSGLRRCIHEMLTPDVPWHSA
;
A
#
# COMPACT_ATOMS: atom_id res chain seq x y z
N MET A 1 -20.83 -23.08 1.84
CA MET A 1 -20.32 -24.37 2.33
C MET A 1 -20.25 -24.23 3.82
N ASP A 2 -21.10 -24.95 4.55
CA ASP A 2 -21.03 -25.04 6.01
C ASP A 2 -19.79 -25.88 6.36
N ASP A 3 -18.63 -25.24 6.34
CA ASP A 3 -17.40 -25.86 6.81
C ASP A 3 -17.35 -25.65 8.33
N GLU A 4 -17.76 -26.69 9.09
CA GLU A 4 -17.71 -26.72 10.57
C GLU A 4 -16.31 -26.37 11.13
N ARG A 5 -15.29 -26.36 10.26
CA ARG A 5 -13.94 -25.86 10.54
C ARG A 5 -13.92 -24.44 11.09
N TRP A 6 -14.92 -23.59 10.88
CA TRP A 6 -14.89 -22.20 11.36
C TRP A 6 -15.84 -21.90 12.53
N ALA A 7 -16.38 -22.93 13.19
CA ALA A 7 -17.16 -22.72 14.42
C ALA A 7 -16.28 -22.09 15.53
N GLY A 8 -16.63 -20.88 15.98
CA GLY A 8 -15.88 -20.13 17.00
C GLY A 8 -14.84 -19.15 16.46
N TRP A 9 -14.86 -18.83 15.16
CA TRP A 9 -13.99 -17.87 14.48
C TRP A 9 -13.80 -16.52 15.22
N PRO A 10 -12.61 -15.89 15.17
CA PRO A 10 -11.32 -16.37 14.67
C PRO A 10 -10.39 -16.95 15.76
N GLU A 11 -10.76 -16.86 17.04
CA GLU A 11 -9.89 -17.15 18.19
C GLU A 11 -9.23 -18.56 18.20
N PRO A 12 -9.92 -19.67 17.85
CA PRO A 12 -9.34 -21.01 17.85
C PRO A 12 -8.23 -21.23 16.83
N TRP A 13 -8.15 -20.36 15.81
CA TRP A 13 -7.24 -20.52 14.68
C TRP A 13 -6.01 -19.61 14.78
N ALA A 14 -6.02 -18.63 15.68
CA ALA A 14 -4.89 -17.74 15.91
C ALA A 14 -3.66 -18.54 16.40
N GLY A 15 -2.48 -18.26 15.84
CA GLY A 15 -1.24 -18.97 16.18
C GLY A 15 -1.13 -20.39 15.61
N THR A 16 -2.13 -20.88 14.88
CA THR A 16 -2.09 -22.19 14.21
C THR A 16 -1.45 -22.09 12.83
N ASP A 17 -1.37 -23.21 12.14
CA ASP A 17 -0.92 -23.29 10.75
C ASP A 17 -1.96 -22.72 9.75
N ALA A 18 -3.17 -22.35 10.19
CA ALA A 18 -4.14 -21.58 9.41
C ALA A 18 -3.96 -20.05 9.55
N ASP A 19 -3.18 -19.60 10.52
CA ASP A 19 -2.89 -18.18 10.74
C ASP A 19 -1.78 -17.71 9.81
N MET A 20 -2.11 -16.85 8.85
CA MET A 20 -1.14 -16.33 7.88
C MET A 20 0.06 -15.66 8.50
N ARG A 21 -0.08 -15.04 9.67
CA ARG A 21 1.01 -14.36 10.39
C ARG A 21 2.02 -15.38 10.90
N THR A 22 1.52 -16.49 11.45
CA THR A 22 2.35 -17.63 11.88
C THR A 22 3.06 -18.26 10.70
N VAL A 23 2.33 -18.53 9.60
CA VAL A 23 2.88 -19.23 8.44
C VAL A 23 3.96 -18.40 7.75
N VAL A 24 3.69 -17.12 7.46
CA VAL A 24 4.66 -16.21 6.82
C VAL A 24 5.84 -15.93 7.74
N GLY A 25 5.59 -15.76 9.03
CA GLY A 25 6.62 -15.54 10.05
C GLY A 25 7.57 -16.74 10.23
N ALA A 26 7.08 -17.96 9.98
CA ALA A 26 7.87 -19.18 10.08
C ALA A 26 8.77 -19.45 8.86
N VAL A 27 8.60 -18.74 7.74
CA VAL A 27 9.40 -18.95 6.54
C VAL A 27 10.87 -18.56 6.79
N PRO A 28 11.83 -19.50 6.69
CA PRO A 28 13.25 -19.21 6.94
C PRO A 28 13.83 -18.21 5.94
N GLN A 29 14.82 -17.41 6.39
CA GLN A 29 15.51 -16.46 5.52
C GLN A 29 16.16 -17.15 4.30
N GLU A 30 16.77 -18.31 4.49
CA GLU A 30 17.42 -19.09 3.43
C GLU A 30 16.44 -19.56 2.35
N VAL A 31 15.19 -19.84 2.73
CA VAL A 31 14.11 -20.23 1.80
C VAL A 31 13.72 -19.04 0.93
N LYS A 32 13.56 -17.86 1.54
CA LYS A 32 13.23 -16.62 0.86
C LYS A 32 14.36 -16.21 -0.10
N ASP A 33 15.59 -16.13 0.41
CA ASP A 33 16.78 -15.68 -0.33
C ASP A 33 17.15 -16.63 -1.47
N GLY A 34 16.91 -17.93 -1.28
CA GLY A 34 17.14 -18.97 -2.28
C GLY A 34 16.00 -19.17 -3.29
N PHE A 35 14.90 -18.41 -3.20
CA PHE A 35 13.68 -18.62 -4.00
C PHE A 35 13.16 -20.07 -3.99
N LYS A 36 13.23 -20.72 -2.82
CA LYS A 36 12.83 -22.12 -2.65
C LYS A 36 11.31 -22.24 -2.49
N TYR A 37 10.59 -22.00 -3.58
CA TYR A 37 9.13 -21.96 -3.59
C TYR A 37 8.48 -23.29 -3.18
N ASP A 38 9.15 -24.41 -3.39
CA ASP A 38 8.70 -25.76 -3.04
C ASP A 38 8.64 -26.02 -1.53
N GLU A 39 9.35 -25.22 -0.71
CA GLU A 39 9.29 -25.28 0.75
C GLU A 39 8.10 -24.50 1.34
N ILE A 40 7.27 -23.87 0.50
CA ILE A 40 6.12 -23.02 0.93
C ILE A 40 4.80 -23.75 0.67
N PRO A 41 3.84 -23.76 1.64
CA PRO A 41 2.60 -24.51 1.52
C PRO A 41 1.52 -23.77 0.68
N TRP A 42 1.79 -23.45 -0.58
CA TRP A 42 0.87 -22.67 -1.45
C TRP A 42 -0.55 -23.25 -1.53
N GLN A 43 -0.65 -24.57 -1.74
CA GLN A 43 -1.92 -25.31 -1.89
C GLN A 43 -2.86 -25.20 -0.68
N ARG A 44 -2.32 -24.83 0.48
CA ARG A 44 -3.10 -24.66 1.71
C ARG A 44 -3.97 -23.41 1.64
N PHE A 45 -3.61 -22.45 0.78
CA PHE A 45 -4.26 -21.15 0.66
C PHE A 45 -4.73 -20.93 -0.78
N PRO A 46 -5.82 -21.59 -1.23
CA PRO A 46 -6.40 -21.34 -2.55
C PRO A 46 -6.83 -19.89 -2.74
N HIS A 47 -6.83 -19.44 -3.99
CA HIS A 47 -7.41 -18.16 -4.41
C HIS A 47 -8.67 -18.38 -5.27
N PHE A 48 -9.31 -17.30 -5.72
CA PHE A 48 -10.57 -17.35 -6.46
C PHE A 48 -10.53 -18.15 -7.78
N TYR A 49 -9.34 -18.32 -8.35
CA TYR A 49 -9.16 -18.92 -9.67
C TYR A 49 -8.42 -20.26 -9.65
N GLY A 50 -7.96 -20.71 -8.48
CA GLY A 50 -7.11 -21.89 -8.43
C GLY A 50 -6.57 -22.24 -7.05
N PRO A 51 -5.89 -23.39 -6.95
CA PRO A 51 -5.31 -23.89 -5.71
C PRO A 51 -4.07 -23.11 -5.24
N GLY A 52 -3.54 -22.18 -6.04
CA GLY A 52 -2.32 -21.43 -5.74
C GLY A 52 -1.02 -22.12 -6.18
N GLU A 53 -1.09 -23.31 -6.78
CA GLU A 53 0.06 -24.07 -7.29
C GLU A 53 0.79 -23.37 -8.45
N GLU A 54 0.09 -22.48 -9.16
CA GLU A 54 0.67 -21.71 -10.26
C GLU A 54 1.51 -20.53 -9.79
N ILE A 55 1.33 -20.07 -8.54
CA ILE A 55 2.00 -18.87 -8.00
C ILE A 55 3.52 -19.00 -8.03
N PRO A 56 4.14 -20.12 -7.60
CA PRO A 56 5.58 -20.35 -7.78
C PRO A 56 6.10 -20.15 -9.20
N GLY A 57 5.41 -20.72 -10.18
CA GLY A 57 5.79 -20.62 -11.59
C GLY A 57 5.73 -19.18 -12.10
N ARG A 58 4.72 -18.43 -11.67
CA ARG A 58 4.57 -17.00 -11.99
C ARG A 58 5.63 -16.14 -11.31
N LEU A 59 5.94 -16.38 -10.04
CA LEU A 59 7.04 -15.70 -9.32
C LEU A 59 8.41 -15.99 -9.98
N ALA A 60 8.67 -17.24 -10.36
CA ALA A 60 9.88 -17.61 -11.09
C ALA A 60 9.97 -16.91 -12.46
N THR A 61 8.84 -16.81 -13.17
CA THR A 61 8.77 -16.11 -14.47
C THR A 61 8.99 -14.61 -14.30
N LEU A 62 8.40 -14.00 -13.27
CA LEU A 62 8.62 -12.59 -12.92
C LEU A 62 10.09 -12.30 -12.56
N ALA A 63 10.76 -13.23 -11.89
CA ALA A 63 12.19 -13.14 -11.55
C ALA A 63 13.12 -13.31 -12.76
N SER A 64 12.60 -13.80 -13.89
CA SER A 64 13.40 -14.10 -15.08
C SER A 64 13.85 -12.83 -15.82
N GLN A 65 14.83 -13.00 -16.71
CA GLN A 65 15.35 -11.91 -17.55
C GLN A 65 14.52 -11.68 -18.84
N ASP A 66 13.51 -12.53 -19.10
CA ASP A 66 12.55 -12.29 -20.19
C ASP A 66 11.55 -11.23 -19.72
N ALA A 67 11.80 -9.98 -20.09
CA ALA A 67 11.01 -8.83 -19.64
C ALA A 67 9.53 -8.94 -20.04
N GLU A 68 9.21 -9.57 -21.17
CA GLU A 68 7.84 -9.65 -21.68
C GLU A 68 7.08 -10.80 -21.01
N ALA A 69 7.75 -11.93 -20.77
CA ALA A 69 7.21 -12.98 -19.92
C ALA A 69 7.03 -12.49 -18.47
N ALA A 70 8.01 -11.79 -17.91
CA ALA A 70 7.95 -11.23 -16.57
C ALA A 70 6.80 -10.21 -16.42
N ARG A 71 6.60 -9.35 -17.43
CA ARG A 71 5.48 -8.39 -17.43
C ARG A 71 4.13 -9.09 -17.44
N ARG A 72 3.96 -10.15 -18.25
CA ARG A 72 2.72 -10.95 -18.23
C ARG A 72 2.51 -11.64 -16.88
N ALA A 73 3.55 -12.26 -16.34
CA ALA A 73 3.52 -12.91 -15.04
C ALA A 73 3.16 -11.92 -13.92
N LEU A 74 3.61 -10.66 -14.01
CA LEU A 74 3.21 -9.62 -13.05
C LEU A 74 1.71 -9.31 -13.13
N GLY A 75 1.15 -9.14 -14.33
CA GLY A 75 -0.29 -8.89 -14.49
C GLY A 75 -1.14 -10.06 -13.97
N GLU A 76 -0.69 -11.27 -14.27
CA GLU A 76 -1.24 -12.53 -13.75
C GLU A 76 -1.17 -12.63 -12.21
N LEU A 77 -0.09 -12.14 -11.58
CA LEU A 77 0.05 -12.09 -10.13
C LEU A 77 -0.84 -11.02 -9.51
N TRP A 78 -1.03 -9.88 -10.17
CA TRP A 78 -1.99 -8.86 -9.74
C TRP A 78 -3.39 -9.46 -9.65
N GLU A 79 -3.86 -10.15 -10.69
CA GLU A 79 -5.19 -10.78 -10.70
C GLU A 79 -5.32 -11.90 -9.66
N ASN A 80 -4.26 -12.70 -9.47
CA ASN A 80 -4.31 -13.84 -8.58
C ASN A 80 -4.15 -13.49 -7.10
N LEU A 81 -3.33 -12.49 -6.76
CA LEU A 81 -2.99 -12.14 -5.38
C LEU A 81 -3.81 -10.96 -4.84
N HIS A 82 -4.42 -10.19 -5.74
CA HIS A 82 -5.20 -9.01 -5.40
C HIS A 82 -6.49 -8.99 -6.23
N HIS A 83 -7.57 -9.53 -5.66
CA HIS A 83 -8.83 -9.72 -6.37
C HIS A 83 -9.79 -8.56 -6.13
N GLN A 84 -10.10 -7.78 -7.18
CA GLN A 84 -11.09 -6.70 -7.17
C GLN A 84 -10.95 -5.67 -6.03
N GLY A 85 -9.75 -5.58 -5.45
CA GLY A 85 -9.44 -4.68 -4.37
C GLY A 85 -9.07 -5.33 -3.05
N SER A 86 -9.30 -6.63 -2.93
CA SER A 86 -8.96 -7.41 -1.74
C SER A 86 -7.66 -8.16 -1.84
N THR A 87 -6.96 -8.25 -0.71
CA THR A 87 -5.86 -9.19 -0.53
C THR A 87 -6.38 -10.53 -0.04
N ILE A 88 -5.77 -11.61 -0.49
CA ILE A 88 -6.16 -12.97 -0.13
C ILE A 88 -4.99 -13.70 0.53
N ALA A 89 -5.28 -14.73 1.34
CA ALA A 89 -4.28 -15.40 2.17
C ALA A 89 -2.95 -15.74 1.46
N VAL A 90 -3.01 -16.27 0.23
CA VAL A 90 -1.81 -16.64 -0.55
C VAL A 90 -0.92 -15.44 -0.93
N ALA A 91 -1.47 -14.23 -0.97
CA ALA A 91 -0.75 -13.02 -1.30
C ALA A 91 0.36 -12.70 -0.30
N ALA A 92 0.11 -12.90 1.00
CA ALA A 92 1.11 -12.66 2.03
C ALA A 92 2.32 -13.61 1.91
N LEU A 93 2.14 -14.84 1.39
CA LEU A 93 3.25 -15.77 1.12
C LEU A 93 4.17 -15.29 0.00
N ALA A 94 3.64 -14.53 -0.97
CA ALA A 94 4.41 -14.02 -2.09
C ALA A 94 5.28 -12.81 -1.72
N VAL A 95 4.90 -12.03 -0.70
CA VAL A 95 5.57 -10.77 -0.33
C VAL A 95 7.09 -10.89 -0.15
N PRO A 96 7.63 -11.86 0.63
CA PRO A 96 9.08 -11.99 0.77
C PRO A 96 9.81 -12.20 -0.56
N PHE A 97 9.21 -12.95 -1.48
CA PHE A 97 9.80 -13.22 -2.79
C PHE A 97 9.67 -12.02 -3.73
N LEU A 98 8.52 -11.32 -3.70
CA LEU A 98 8.32 -10.09 -4.48
C LEU A 98 9.32 -9.00 -4.10
N LEU A 99 9.65 -8.84 -2.81
CA LEU A 99 10.69 -7.90 -2.35
C LEU A 99 12.08 -8.23 -2.93
N ARG A 100 12.43 -9.52 -2.99
CA ARG A 100 13.69 -9.99 -3.59
C ARG A 100 13.70 -9.83 -5.10
N ILE A 101 12.58 -10.15 -5.76
CA ILE A 101 12.38 -9.93 -7.20
C ILE A 101 12.49 -8.44 -7.55
N ALA A 102 11.96 -7.54 -6.71
CA ALA A 102 12.15 -6.10 -6.93
C ALA A 102 13.64 -5.72 -6.93
N THR A 103 14.49 -6.45 -6.22
CA THR A 103 15.94 -6.24 -6.19
C THR A 103 16.64 -6.83 -7.41
N THR A 104 16.34 -8.08 -7.78
CA THR A 104 17.11 -8.85 -8.78
C THR A 104 16.48 -8.94 -10.17
N GLY A 105 15.17 -8.70 -10.27
CA GLY A 105 14.38 -8.85 -11.50
C GLY A 105 14.52 -7.68 -12.47
N ALA A 106 13.68 -7.69 -13.50
CA ALA A 106 13.70 -6.69 -14.56
C ALA A 106 13.51 -5.26 -14.01
N PRO A 107 14.47 -4.32 -14.23
CA PRO A 107 14.40 -2.99 -13.64
C PRO A 107 13.13 -2.21 -13.95
N ARG A 108 12.55 -2.39 -15.15
CA ARG A 108 11.33 -1.71 -15.61
C ARG A 108 10.06 -2.16 -14.88
N LEU A 109 10.08 -3.31 -14.20
CA LEU A 109 8.92 -3.83 -13.48
C LEU A 109 9.00 -3.53 -11.98
N ARG A 110 10.12 -2.99 -11.49
CA ARG A 110 10.39 -2.78 -10.07
C ARG A 110 9.31 -1.95 -9.37
N ALA A 111 8.92 -0.82 -9.95
CA ALA A 111 7.89 0.04 -9.36
C ALA A 111 6.55 -0.70 -9.25
N SER A 112 6.14 -1.42 -10.30
CA SER A 112 4.90 -2.21 -10.31
C SER A 112 4.94 -3.41 -9.37
N THR A 113 6.09 -4.06 -9.20
CA THR A 113 6.28 -5.14 -8.21
C THR A 113 6.19 -4.61 -6.79
N LEU A 114 6.85 -3.48 -6.48
CA LEU A 114 6.74 -2.83 -5.18
C LEU A 114 5.31 -2.36 -4.89
N ARG A 115 4.61 -1.84 -5.90
CA ARG A 115 3.20 -1.48 -5.77
C ARG A 115 2.34 -2.68 -5.39
N LEU A 116 2.50 -3.82 -6.04
CA LEU A 116 1.79 -5.05 -5.68
C LEU A 116 2.05 -5.43 -4.21
N VAL A 117 3.31 -5.34 -3.75
CA VAL A 117 3.64 -5.59 -2.35
C VAL A 117 2.90 -4.66 -1.39
N ALA A 118 2.81 -3.36 -1.72
CA ALA A 118 2.11 -2.39 -0.89
C ALA A 118 0.60 -2.65 -0.85
N GLU A 119 -0.05 -2.94 -1.98
CA GLU A 119 -1.50 -3.23 -2.03
C GLU A 119 -1.85 -4.49 -1.23
N ILE A 120 -0.98 -5.52 -1.24
CA ILE A 120 -1.19 -6.74 -0.44
C ILE A 120 -1.15 -6.45 1.07
N ALA A 121 -0.44 -5.39 1.47
CA ALA A 121 -0.14 -5.05 2.86
C ALA A 121 -1.03 -3.93 3.42
N ARG A 122 -2.14 -3.61 2.77
CA ARG A 122 -3.11 -2.60 3.22
C ARG A 122 -4.55 -3.04 2.96
N CYS A 123 -5.49 -2.39 3.64
CA CYS A 123 -6.92 -2.55 3.46
C CYS A 123 -7.39 -2.00 2.13
N GLN A 124 -8.59 -2.40 1.71
CA GLN A 124 -9.17 -1.89 0.48
C GLN A 124 -9.61 -0.44 0.68
N HIS A 125 -9.32 0.42 -0.28
CA HIS A 125 -9.85 1.80 -0.30
C HIS A 125 -10.38 2.18 -1.69
N PHE A 126 -10.89 1.19 -2.43
CA PHE A 126 -11.43 1.41 -3.78
C PHE A 126 -12.65 2.33 -3.72
N GLY A 127 -12.53 3.48 -4.36
CA GLY A 127 -13.56 4.50 -4.27
C GLY A 127 -13.67 5.18 -2.91
N ASP A 128 -12.71 5.01 -2.01
CA ASP A 128 -12.70 5.68 -0.72
C ASP A 128 -11.56 6.71 -0.65
N GLY A 129 -11.91 7.96 -0.95
CA GLY A 129 -11.07 9.13 -0.77
C GLY A 129 -11.41 9.90 0.50
N ARG A 130 -12.14 9.31 1.47
CA ARG A 130 -12.49 9.98 2.73
C ARG A 130 -11.28 10.12 3.63
N ARG A 131 -11.44 10.96 4.67
CA ARG A 131 -10.40 11.20 5.67
C ARG A 131 -10.00 9.91 6.38
N GLU A 132 -10.98 9.08 6.68
CA GLU A 132 -10.82 7.83 7.40
C GLU A 132 -10.16 6.76 6.53
N GLY A 133 -10.55 6.66 5.26
CA GLY A 133 -10.15 5.55 4.39
C GLY A 133 -8.83 5.73 3.63
N LEU A 134 -8.49 6.94 3.16
CA LEU A 134 -7.36 7.12 2.22
C LEU A 134 -6.01 6.58 2.76
N LEU A 135 -5.71 6.84 4.02
CA LEU A 135 -4.48 6.41 4.69
C LEU A 135 -4.68 5.18 5.59
N GLN A 136 -5.85 4.54 5.54
CA GLN A 136 -6.10 3.33 6.33
C GLN A 136 -5.24 2.17 5.80
N VAL A 137 -4.76 1.34 6.74
CA VAL A 137 -3.95 0.15 6.42
C VAL A 137 -4.60 -1.13 6.93
N ALA A 138 -5.21 -1.12 8.12
CA ALA A 138 -5.89 -2.28 8.68
C ALA A 138 -7.33 -2.38 8.17
N GLU A 139 -7.79 -3.60 7.92
CA GLU A 139 -9.19 -3.91 7.58
C GLU A 139 -9.99 -4.18 8.87
N ASP A 140 -11.32 -4.23 8.79
CA ASP A 140 -12.12 -4.76 9.89
C ASP A 140 -11.65 -6.20 10.21
N PRO A 141 -11.29 -6.50 11.48
CA PRO A 141 -10.91 -7.86 11.88
C PRO A 141 -11.98 -8.92 11.60
N GLU A 142 -13.24 -8.50 11.45
CA GLU A 142 -14.38 -9.35 11.11
C GLU A 142 -14.57 -9.58 9.59
N ASP A 143 -13.80 -8.91 8.74
CA ASP A 143 -13.84 -9.15 7.30
C ASP A 143 -12.97 -10.33 6.89
N ALA A 144 -13.58 -11.25 6.13
CA ALA A 144 -12.92 -12.39 5.52
C ALA A 144 -13.25 -12.45 4.04
N GLU A 145 -12.22 -12.64 3.21
CA GLU A 145 -12.38 -12.71 1.76
C GLU A 145 -11.63 -13.91 1.17
N GLY A 146 -12.12 -14.39 0.03
CA GLY A 146 -11.59 -15.57 -0.64
C GLY A 146 -12.20 -16.89 -0.16
N THR A 147 -11.65 -17.98 -0.67
CA THR A 147 -12.17 -19.34 -0.46
C THR A 147 -11.67 -19.98 0.84
N THR A 148 -10.71 -19.34 1.51
CA THR A 148 -10.06 -19.86 2.72
C THR A 148 -10.74 -19.43 4.02
N MET A 149 -11.65 -18.45 4.00
CA MET A 149 -12.22 -17.81 5.19
C MET A 149 -11.16 -17.27 6.19
N CYS A 150 -9.91 -17.09 5.74
CA CYS A 150 -8.89 -16.39 6.52
C CYS A 150 -9.32 -14.92 6.66
N PRO A 151 -9.26 -14.34 7.87
CA PRO A 151 -9.46 -12.90 8.03
C PRO A 151 -8.51 -12.13 7.10
N VAL A 152 -9.04 -11.14 6.38
CA VAL A 152 -8.24 -10.32 5.44
C VAL A 152 -7.14 -9.60 6.23
N ASP A 153 -7.47 -9.11 7.42
CA ASP A 153 -6.53 -8.43 8.30
C ASP A 153 -5.33 -9.32 8.71
N TRP A 154 -5.50 -10.64 8.86
CA TRP A 154 -4.35 -11.53 9.12
C TRP A 154 -3.38 -11.59 7.96
N THR A 155 -3.90 -11.53 6.73
CA THR A 155 -3.09 -11.47 5.50
C THR A 155 -2.32 -10.15 5.45
N ILE A 156 -3.02 -9.03 5.71
CA ILE A 156 -2.43 -7.69 5.78
C ILE A 156 -1.32 -7.66 6.85
N GLN A 157 -1.61 -8.09 8.07
CA GLN A 157 -0.64 -8.14 9.17
C GLN A 157 0.59 -8.99 8.81
N ALA A 158 0.39 -10.15 8.17
CA ALA A 158 1.48 -11.02 7.75
C ALA A 158 2.37 -10.37 6.68
N ALA A 159 1.76 -9.71 5.69
CA ALA A 159 2.46 -8.97 4.65
C ALA A 159 3.26 -7.78 5.22
N ARG A 160 2.65 -6.99 6.11
CA ARG A 160 3.30 -5.87 6.82
C ARG A 160 4.49 -6.34 7.67
N ALA A 161 4.35 -7.48 8.36
CA ALA A 161 5.44 -8.08 9.12
C ALA A 161 6.60 -8.54 8.20
N ALA A 162 6.29 -9.15 7.06
CA ALA A 162 7.30 -9.52 6.06
C ALA A 162 8.05 -8.30 5.50
N ILE A 163 7.34 -7.23 5.16
CA ILE A 163 7.94 -5.95 4.75
C ILE A 163 8.88 -5.40 5.82
N THR A 164 8.42 -5.41 7.08
CA THR A 164 9.20 -4.93 8.22
C THR A 164 10.49 -5.74 8.43
N ALA A 165 10.43 -7.07 8.26
CA ALA A 165 11.60 -7.93 8.37
C ALA A 165 12.64 -7.68 7.27
N ASP A 166 12.21 -7.24 6.09
CA ASP A 166 13.04 -7.06 4.89
C ASP A 166 13.28 -5.57 4.53
N LEU A 167 13.14 -4.63 5.48
CA LEU A 167 13.34 -3.18 5.26
C LEU A 167 14.69 -2.82 4.64
N HIS A 168 15.72 -3.63 4.90
CA HIS A 168 17.06 -3.47 4.34
C HIS A 168 17.09 -3.57 2.79
N LEU A 169 16.13 -4.27 2.18
CA LEU A 169 15.96 -4.35 0.72
C LEU A 169 15.30 -3.08 0.15
N LEU A 170 14.51 -2.36 0.96
CA LEU A 170 13.71 -1.22 0.53
C LEU A 170 14.45 0.12 0.64
N PHE A 171 15.25 0.33 1.70
CA PHE A 171 15.99 1.59 1.88
C PHE A 171 16.87 1.98 0.68
N PRO A 172 17.56 1.06 -0.03
CA PRO A 172 18.31 1.39 -1.23
C PRO A 172 17.47 1.94 -2.40
N PHE A 173 16.14 1.74 -2.39
CA PHE A 173 15.24 2.26 -3.41
C PHE A 173 14.74 3.69 -3.13
N LEU A 174 14.89 4.21 -1.91
CA LEU A 174 14.55 5.61 -1.62
C LEU A 174 15.32 6.60 -2.50
N PRO A 175 16.65 6.48 -2.72
CA PRO A 175 17.38 7.32 -3.66
C PRO A 175 17.44 6.75 -5.10
N ASN A 176 16.51 5.88 -5.50
CA ASN A 176 16.52 5.30 -6.84
C ASN A 176 16.38 6.41 -7.91
N PRO A 177 17.12 6.34 -9.04
CA PRO A 177 16.98 7.33 -10.12
C PRO A 177 15.57 7.38 -10.73
N ASP A 178 14.84 6.26 -10.71
CA ASP A 178 13.46 6.19 -11.21
C ASP A 178 12.46 6.74 -10.18
N PRO A 179 11.73 7.83 -10.48
CA PRO A 179 10.75 8.41 -9.56
C PRO A 179 9.59 7.45 -9.24
N GLU A 180 9.18 6.59 -10.16
CA GLU A 180 8.10 5.63 -9.88
C GLU A 180 8.54 4.60 -8.84
N VAL A 181 9.81 4.20 -8.88
CA VAL A 181 10.39 3.33 -7.85
C VAL A 181 10.45 4.05 -6.51
N ARG A 182 10.81 5.33 -6.47
CA ARG A 182 10.82 6.11 -5.21
C ARG A 182 9.41 6.22 -4.61
N SER A 183 8.41 6.58 -5.41
CA SER A 183 7.01 6.63 -4.99
C SER A 183 6.51 5.28 -4.48
N ALA A 184 6.73 4.19 -5.23
CA ALA A 184 6.33 2.85 -4.80
C ALA A 184 7.05 2.41 -3.52
N THR A 185 8.32 2.79 -3.35
CA THR A 185 9.09 2.49 -2.13
C THR A 185 8.50 3.21 -0.92
N ALA A 186 8.15 4.49 -1.05
CA ALA A 186 7.48 5.24 0.02
C ALA A 186 6.14 4.59 0.39
N PHE A 187 5.40 4.12 -0.62
CA PHE A 187 4.13 3.42 -0.44
C PHE A 187 4.28 2.09 0.31
N VAL A 188 5.29 1.28 -0.03
CA VAL A 188 5.59 0.04 0.71
C VAL A 188 6.04 0.34 2.14
N LEU A 189 6.92 1.32 2.34
CA LEU A 189 7.43 1.67 3.68
C LEU A 189 6.31 2.16 4.61
N ALA A 190 5.27 2.79 4.06
CA ALA A 190 4.12 3.26 4.82
C ALA A 190 3.27 2.12 5.42
N THR A 191 3.43 0.87 4.99
CA THR A 191 2.71 -0.29 5.54
C THR A 191 3.49 -1.04 6.62
N ALA A 192 4.76 -0.69 6.86
CA ALA A 192 5.57 -1.33 7.89
C ALA A 192 4.96 -1.18 9.30
N THR A 193 5.25 -2.13 10.19
CA THR A 193 4.75 -2.17 11.58
C THR A 193 5.85 -2.04 12.62
N GLY A 194 7.12 -1.99 12.20
CA GLY A 194 8.28 -1.79 13.08
C GLY A 194 9.31 -0.82 12.50
N GLU A 195 10.24 -0.40 13.35
CA GLU A 195 11.28 0.61 13.03
C GLU A 195 10.72 1.99 12.61
N MET A 196 9.54 2.38 13.11
CA MET A 196 8.85 3.64 12.74
C MET A 196 9.77 4.88 12.77
N PRO A 197 10.59 5.14 13.82
CA PRO A 197 11.46 6.31 13.83
C PRO A 197 12.51 6.30 12.72
N ARG A 198 13.02 5.12 12.35
CA ARG A 198 14.01 4.96 11.28
C ARG A 198 13.39 5.19 9.92
N ILE A 199 12.20 4.62 9.68
CA ILE A 199 11.46 4.79 8.43
C ILE A 199 11.06 6.25 8.26
N SER A 200 10.45 6.86 9.28
CA SER A 200 10.07 8.28 9.28
C SER A 200 11.28 9.19 8.99
N SER A 201 12.40 8.97 9.68
CA SER A 201 13.64 9.72 9.43
C SER A 201 14.15 9.57 7.99
N ALA A 202 14.09 8.37 7.41
CA ALA A 202 14.49 8.12 6.03
C ALA A 202 13.57 8.82 5.02
N LEU A 203 12.24 8.79 5.24
CA LEU A 203 11.26 9.47 4.39
C LEU A 203 11.41 10.99 4.45
N HIS A 204 11.55 11.58 5.64
CA HIS A 204 11.82 13.01 5.80
C HIS A 204 13.14 13.42 5.13
N SER A 205 14.20 12.62 5.29
CA SER A 205 15.49 12.88 4.66
C SER A 205 15.38 12.84 3.13
N ARG A 206 14.61 11.90 2.57
CA ARG A 206 14.35 11.85 1.13
C ARG A 206 13.51 13.05 0.67
N LEU A 207 12.45 13.41 1.42
CA LEU A 207 11.57 14.54 1.09
C LEU A 207 12.33 15.87 0.99
N ALA A 208 13.29 16.10 1.89
CA ALA A 208 14.08 17.33 1.93
C ALA A 208 14.91 17.60 0.66
N VAL A 209 15.23 16.55 -0.11
CA VAL A 209 16.06 16.64 -1.33
C VAL A 209 15.33 16.10 -2.56
N GLU A 210 14.04 15.80 -2.46
CA GLU A 210 13.23 15.30 -3.58
C GLU A 210 12.89 16.42 -4.56
N ASP A 211 12.97 16.13 -5.85
CA ASP A 211 12.71 17.06 -6.95
C ASP A 211 11.51 16.65 -7.81
N ASP A 212 11.10 15.37 -7.80
CA ASP A 212 9.92 14.93 -8.52
C ASP A 212 8.64 15.28 -7.73
N PRO A 213 7.70 16.03 -8.35
CA PRO A 213 6.46 16.46 -7.72
C PRO A 213 5.59 15.31 -7.19
N ALA A 214 5.46 14.20 -7.91
CA ALA A 214 4.64 13.07 -7.49
C ALA A 214 5.30 12.30 -6.34
N VAL A 215 6.64 12.22 -6.34
CA VAL A 215 7.39 11.60 -5.24
C VAL A 215 7.28 12.42 -3.96
N ARG A 216 7.32 13.76 -4.04
CA ARG A 216 7.08 14.64 -2.86
C ARG A 216 5.74 14.33 -2.20
N VAL A 217 4.67 14.28 -2.99
CA VAL A 217 3.33 13.94 -2.47
C VAL A 217 3.31 12.53 -1.90
N SER A 218 3.93 11.56 -2.59
CA SER A 218 4.01 10.17 -2.11
C SER A 218 4.72 10.04 -0.76
N LEU A 219 5.81 10.78 -0.56
CA LEU A 219 6.54 10.83 0.71
C LEU A 219 5.71 11.50 1.82
N ILE A 220 4.98 12.57 1.49
CA ILE A 220 4.11 13.26 2.45
C ILE A 220 2.98 12.34 2.94
N LEU A 221 2.30 11.64 2.02
CA LEU A 221 1.25 10.69 2.38
C LEU A 221 1.81 9.49 3.14
N ALA A 222 3.01 9.00 2.78
CA ALA A 222 3.69 7.93 3.53
C ALA A 222 3.98 8.33 4.99
N ILE A 223 4.52 9.54 5.20
CA ILE A 223 4.79 10.07 6.55
C ILE A 223 3.50 10.22 7.34
N ALA A 224 2.45 10.77 6.73
CA ALA A 224 1.16 10.95 7.37
C ALA A 224 0.49 9.60 7.73
N GLN A 225 0.60 8.60 6.86
CA GLN A 225 0.10 7.26 7.14
C GLN A 225 0.80 6.62 8.33
N LEU A 226 2.14 6.68 8.39
CA LEU A 226 2.91 6.19 9.53
C LEU A 226 2.57 6.94 10.82
N ALA A 227 2.46 8.26 10.75
CA ALA A 227 2.08 9.10 11.89
C ALA A 227 0.68 8.77 12.42
N ARG A 228 -0.26 8.45 11.53
CA ARG A 228 -1.60 8.01 11.93
C ARG A 228 -1.57 6.69 12.70
N GLU A 229 -0.78 5.73 12.21
CA GLU A 229 -0.63 4.42 12.86
C GLU A 229 0.07 4.52 14.22
N ASP A 230 1.08 5.40 14.36
CA ASP A 230 1.81 5.64 15.62
C ASP A 230 1.11 6.66 16.54
N GLN A 231 -0.01 7.26 16.11
CA GLN A 231 -0.72 8.33 16.80
C GLN A 231 0.19 9.54 17.13
N ASP A 232 1.07 9.92 16.19
CA ASP A 232 2.00 11.03 16.34
C ASP A 232 1.27 12.39 16.40
N GLU A 233 1.22 12.97 17.59
CA GLU A 233 0.57 14.26 17.88
C GLU A 233 1.21 15.46 17.15
N HIS A 234 2.43 15.32 16.62
CA HIS A 234 3.14 16.40 15.93
C HIS A 234 2.88 16.43 14.43
N ALA A 235 2.45 15.32 13.84
CA ALA A 235 2.22 15.21 12.41
C ALA A 235 1.17 16.18 11.85
N PRO A 236 0.03 16.45 12.53
CA PRO A 236 -0.91 17.47 12.08
C PRO A 236 -0.28 18.87 11.98
N ALA A 237 0.55 19.26 12.95
CA ALA A 237 1.21 20.56 12.93
C ALA A 237 2.23 20.65 11.78
N TRP A 238 2.97 19.56 11.53
CA TRP A 238 3.90 19.46 10.40
C TRP A 238 3.18 19.57 9.04
N ALA A 239 2.11 18.80 8.83
CA ALA A 239 1.33 18.84 7.60
C ALA A 239 0.71 20.24 7.39
N ARG A 240 0.23 20.87 8.47
CA ARG A 240 -0.27 22.25 8.45
C ARG A 240 0.78 23.27 8.02
N ALA A 241 1.99 23.17 8.55
CA ALA A 241 3.09 24.06 8.16
C ALA A 241 3.38 23.94 6.65
N LEU A 242 3.36 22.72 6.10
CA LEU A 242 3.59 22.50 4.67
C LEU A 242 2.51 23.09 3.77
N TRP A 243 1.22 22.88 4.06
CA TRP A 243 0.16 23.38 3.18
C TRP A 243 -0.07 24.89 3.29
N SER A 244 0.22 25.48 4.46
CA SER A 244 0.05 26.92 4.70
C SER A 244 1.22 27.78 4.19
N ASP A 245 2.40 27.19 4.00
CA ASP A 245 3.56 27.89 3.44
C ASP A 245 3.40 28.13 1.93
N ALA A 246 3.16 29.38 1.55
CA ALA A 246 2.98 29.79 0.16
C ALA A 246 4.25 29.67 -0.70
N VAL A 247 5.42 29.47 -0.09
CA VAL A 247 6.68 29.20 -0.82
C VAL A 247 6.74 27.77 -1.33
N GLN A 248 5.99 26.85 -0.70
CA GLN A 248 5.94 25.47 -1.15
C GLN A 248 5.25 25.35 -2.52
N PRO A 249 5.73 24.45 -3.40
CA PRO A 249 5.05 24.12 -4.64
C PRO A 249 3.59 23.69 -4.41
N LEU A 250 2.71 23.99 -5.37
CA LEU A 250 1.27 23.76 -5.20
C LEU A 250 0.94 22.29 -4.90
N GLU A 251 1.59 21.35 -5.58
CA GLU A 251 1.39 19.91 -5.34
C GLU A 251 1.79 19.49 -3.93
N THR A 252 2.84 20.10 -3.38
CA THR A 252 3.32 19.83 -2.01
C THR A 252 2.28 20.31 -1.01
N ARG A 253 1.72 21.50 -1.26
CA ARG A 253 0.67 22.07 -0.42
C ARG A 253 -0.62 21.24 -0.47
N VAL A 254 -1.03 20.80 -1.66
CA VAL A 254 -2.22 19.95 -1.84
C VAL A 254 -2.01 18.55 -1.22
N GLY A 255 -0.84 17.94 -1.41
CA GLY A 255 -0.50 16.67 -0.77
C GLY A 255 -0.51 16.76 0.76
N ALA A 256 0.07 17.83 1.31
CA ALA A 256 0.06 18.11 2.75
C ALA A 256 -1.34 18.46 3.28
N ALA A 257 -2.20 19.06 2.46
CA ALA A 257 -3.60 19.29 2.79
C ALA A 257 -4.38 17.99 2.94
N LEU A 258 -4.23 17.04 1.99
CA LEU A 258 -4.84 15.71 2.11
C LEU A 258 -4.31 14.96 3.33
N ALA A 259 -2.98 14.97 3.55
CA ALA A 259 -2.36 14.38 4.73
C ALA A 259 -2.95 14.95 6.03
N TRP A 260 -3.06 16.28 6.13
CA TRP A 260 -3.65 16.94 7.30
C TRP A 260 -5.10 16.51 7.53
N LEU A 261 -5.93 16.48 6.48
CA LEU A 261 -7.32 16.06 6.56
C LEU A 261 -7.47 14.60 7.04
N CYS A 262 -6.55 13.72 6.68
CA CYS A 262 -6.53 12.33 7.16
C CYS A 262 -5.99 12.15 8.59
N LEU A 263 -5.35 13.18 9.15
CA LEU A 263 -4.75 13.14 10.48
C LEU A 263 -5.62 13.79 11.57
N VAL A 264 -6.64 14.56 11.19
CA VAL A 264 -7.50 15.27 12.16
C VAL A 264 -8.98 15.25 11.78
N ASP A 265 -9.80 15.29 12.82
CA ASP A 265 -11.26 15.44 12.71
C ASP A 265 -11.71 16.91 12.78
N ASP A 266 -10.75 17.85 12.86
CA ASP A 266 -11.04 19.28 12.95
C ASP A 266 -11.84 19.80 11.72
N PRO A 267 -12.66 20.85 11.92
CA PRO A 267 -13.28 21.58 10.83
C PRO A 267 -12.23 22.09 9.83
N VAL A 268 -12.55 21.99 8.53
CA VAL A 268 -11.66 22.47 7.46
C VAL A 268 -11.49 23.99 7.56
N PRO A 269 -10.26 24.52 7.73
CA PRO A 269 -10.03 25.96 7.69
C PRO A 269 -10.39 26.58 6.34
N ASP A 270 -10.87 27.82 6.32
CA ASP A 270 -11.28 28.51 5.08
C ASP A 270 -10.13 28.63 4.06
N GLU A 271 -8.90 28.85 4.53
CA GLU A 271 -7.69 28.90 3.70
C GLU A 271 -7.43 27.55 3.01
N LEU A 272 -7.60 26.44 3.74
CA LEU A 272 -7.43 25.09 3.23
C LEU A 272 -8.53 24.76 2.21
N ARG A 273 -9.77 25.11 2.53
CA ARG A 273 -10.91 24.96 1.61
C ARG A 273 -10.65 25.73 0.31
N THR A 274 -10.22 26.99 0.41
CA THR A 274 -9.89 27.84 -0.75
C THR A 274 -8.81 27.21 -1.62
N LEU A 275 -7.73 26.71 -1.01
CA LEU A 275 -6.65 26.00 -1.71
C LEU A 275 -7.17 24.78 -2.49
N LEU A 276 -7.97 23.93 -1.83
CA LEU A 276 -8.45 22.68 -2.42
C LEU A 276 -9.53 22.89 -3.49
N THR A 277 -10.31 23.96 -3.40
CA THR A 277 -11.33 24.32 -4.40
C THR A 277 -10.81 25.24 -5.51
N ASP A 278 -9.53 25.63 -5.48
CA ASP A 278 -8.93 26.47 -6.50
C ASP A 278 -8.87 25.71 -7.86
N PRO A 279 -9.28 26.32 -8.98
CA PRO A 279 -9.20 25.69 -10.30
C PRO A 279 -7.78 25.25 -10.73
N CYS A 280 -6.73 25.82 -10.15
CA CYS A 280 -5.36 25.36 -10.37
C CYS A 280 -5.09 23.99 -9.73
N THR A 281 -5.77 23.65 -8.63
CA THR A 281 -5.66 22.35 -7.97
C THR A 281 -6.17 21.22 -8.88
N ASP A 282 -7.21 21.49 -9.66
CA ASP A 282 -7.73 20.54 -10.66
C ASP A 282 -6.71 20.16 -11.74
N GLN A 283 -5.76 21.05 -12.04
CA GLN A 283 -4.71 20.79 -13.03
C GLN A 283 -3.68 19.77 -12.53
N LEU A 284 -3.63 19.50 -11.22
CA LEU A 284 -2.74 18.51 -10.63
C LEU A 284 -3.26 17.08 -10.76
N ASN A 285 -4.46 16.87 -11.27
CA ASN A 285 -5.10 15.56 -11.29
C ASN A 285 -4.26 14.50 -12.04
N GLU A 286 -3.67 14.82 -13.20
CA GLU A 286 -2.76 13.92 -13.92
C GLU A 286 -1.48 13.59 -13.13
N LEU A 287 -0.93 14.57 -12.42
CA LEU A 287 0.23 14.38 -11.55
C LEU A 287 -0.12 13.45 -10.38
N PHE A 288 -1.28 13.66 -9.76
CA PHE A 288 -1.74 12.87 -8.63
C PHE A 288 -2.09 11.42 -9.03
N GLN A 289 -2.36 11.14 -10.30
CA GLN A 289 -2.46 9.75 -10.79
C GLN A 289 -1.14 8.96 -10.68
N ARG A 290 0.01 9.65 -10.58
CA ARG A 290 1.30 9.00 -10.32
C ARG A 290 1.57 8.77 -8.83
N VAL A 291 0.72 9.29 -7.94
CA VAL A 291 0.82 9.11 -6.49
C VAL A 291 0.06 7.82 -6.11
N PRO A 292 0.72 6.79 -5.55
CA PRO A 292 0.14 5.44 -5.44
C PRO A 292 -1.22 5.33 -4.73
N TRP A 293 -1.52 6.24 -3.80
CA TRP A 293 -2.78 6.25 -3.04
C TRP A 293 -4.02 6.63 -3.87
N LEU A 294 -3.85 7.37 -4.96
CA LEU A 294 -4.96 8.06 -5.64
C LEU A 294 -5.65 7.21 -6.72
N PRO A 295 -4.95 6.40 -7.54
CA PRO A 295 -5.61 5.59 -8.56
C PRO A 295 -6.69 4.61 -8.02
N PRO A 296 -6.53 3.97 -6.84
CA PRO A 296 -7.60 3.13 -6.29
C PRO A 296 -8.88 3.92 -5.94
N VAL A 297 -8.75 5.21 -5.59
CA VAL A 297 -9.91 6.07 -5.29
C VAL A 297 -10.76 6.32 -6.55
N ASP A 298 -10.13 6.54 -7.69
CA ASP A 298 -10.85 6.61 -8.97
C ASP A 298 -9.94 6.20 -10.14
N TYR A 299 -10.24 5.03 -10.71
CA TYR A 299 -9.49 4.46 -11.82
C TYR A 299 -9.62 5.28 -13.12
N TYR A 300 -10.68 6.07 -13.26
CA TYR A 300 -10.90 6.93 -14.43
C TYR A 300 -10.09 8.22 -14.39
N GLY A 301 -9.21 8.35 -13.39
CA GLY A 301 -8.23 9.41 -13.31
C GLY A 301 -8.66 10.56 -12.42
N SER A 302 -9.82 10.52 -11.74
CA SER A 302 -10.34 11.64 -10.93
C SER A 302 -10.03 11.53 -9.43
N GLY A 303 -9.04 10.72 -9.04
CA GLY A 303 -8.77 10.36 -7.65
C GLY A 303 -8.57 11.56 -6.73
N LEU A 304 -7.83 12.58 -7.17
CA LEU A 304 -7.63 13.82 -6.40
C LEU A 304 -8.95 14.56 -6.15
N ARG A 305 -9.74 14.76 -7.22
CA ARG A 305 -11.04 15.44 -7.12
C ARG A 305 -12.00 14.71 -6.20
N ARG A 306 -12.04 13.38 -6.31
CA ARG A 306 -12.87 12.55 -5.46
C ARG A 306 -12.46 12.64 -3.99
N CYS A 307 -11.15 12.58 -3.69
CA CYS A 307 -10.66 12.81 -2.32
C CYS A 307 -11.10 14.18 -1.79
N ILE A 308 -10.88 15.25 -2.56
CA ILE A 308 -11.25 16.61 -2.14
C ILE A 308 -12.76 16.69 -1.87
N HIS A 309 -13.59 16.17 -2.76
CA HIS A 309 -15.04 16.16 -2.60
C HIS A 309 -15.46 15.39 -1.34
N GLU A 310 -14.99 14.16 -1.17
CA GLU A 310 -15.38 13.29 -0.05
C GLU A 310 -14.87 13.83 1.30
N MET A 311 -13.70 14.47 1.35
CA MET A 311 -13.15 15.07 2.58
C MET A 311 -13.77 16.42 2.96
N LEU A 312 -14.24 17.20 1.97
CA LEU A 312 -14.84 18.53 2.20
C LEU A 312 -16.37 18.48 2.39
N THR A 313 -17.02 17.47 1.82
CA THR A 313 -18.49 17.28 1.82
C THR A 313 -18.84 15.81 2.02
N PRO A 314 -18.59 15.22 3.20
CA PRO A 314 -18.79 13.78 3.44
C PRO A 314 -20.24 13.32 3.28
N ASP A 315 -21.21 14.22 3.46
CA ASP A 315 -22.64 13.93 3.33
C ASP A 315 -23.16 14.00 1.88
N VAL A 316 -22.33 14.40 0.92
CA VAL A 316 -22.73 14.57 -0.49
C VAL A 316 -22.14 13.45 -1.34
N PRO A 317 -22.96 12.60 -1.98
CA PRO A 317 -22.45 11.52 -2.83
C PRO A 317 -21.62 12.05 -4.01
N TRP A 318 -20.49 11.40 -4.30
CA TRP A 318 -19.60 11.74 -5.42
C TRP A 318 -20.34 11.80 -6.78
N HIS A 319 -21.28 10.89 -7.03
CA HIS A 319 -22.05 10.87 -8.29
C HIS A 319 -23.04 12.04 -8.46
N SER A 320 -23.15 12.92 -7.47
CA SER A 320 -23.96 14.13 -7.51
C SER A 320 -23.15 15.40 -7.77
N ALA A 321 -21.83 15.29 -7.93
CA ALA A 321 -20.87 16.39 -8.13
C ALA A 321 -20.46 16.55 -9.60
#